data_AF-A0A8X8X544-F1
#
_entry.id   AF-A0A8X8X544-F1
#
_cell.length_a   1.000
_cell.length_b   1.000
_cell.length_c   1.000
_cell.angle_alpha   90.00
_cell.angle_beta   90.00
_cell.angle_gamma   90.00
#
_symmetry.space_group_name_H-M   'P 1'
#
loop_
_entity.id
_entity.type
_entity.pdbx_description
1 polymer ?
#
loop_
_entity_poly.entity_id
_entity_poly.type
_entity_poly.pdbx_seq_one_letter_code
_entity_poly.pdbx_strand_id
1 'polypeptide(L)'
;MAQILSNFYLLAGRYNKEKQQVDCNDQGALFSTAQVDVDLSLTLRSHVDPQQLNQLLPVDLAAVDGPTHPILAVQINRFLCGGLAIAACVSHRVVDTASFSLFFTAWATTAHTTGKLLIQPYFDHRSSYFPAENLPPHDDGPHENIITERYIFDNKAIKKLCQRLTSFLVIAAEDTAADAEGENFLALASRIRHATVQGVRDCARVLRDKEFGQKLLVDNFLNANKKAKTDDCKMIWLADFSKFGDYELDFGFGKSDWISLPTPTMVLELKDHIMMLNNISNDGIEAWVFLQESDMQFFRQDKEILLLSASNLSVFSRI
;
A
#
# COMPACT_ATOMS: atom_id res chain seq x y z
N MET A 1 -18.31 9.94 -10.23
CA MET A 1 -17.81 8.64 -10.70
C MET A 1 -17.85 8.52 -12.23
N ALA A 2 -19.01 8.55 -12.88
CA ALA A 2 -19.12 8.40 -14.34
C ALA A 2 -18.20 9.35 -15.13
N GLN A 3 -18.17 10.64 -14.76
CA GLN A 3 -17.34 11.64 -15.45
C GLN A 3 -15.82 11.40 -15.30
N ILE A 4 -15.35 10.92 -14.14
CA ILE A 4 -13.92 10.68 -13.94
C ILE A 4 -13.46 9.42 -14.68
N LEU A 5 -14.33 8.40 -14.78
CA LEU A 5 -14.05 7.17 -15.51
C LEU A 5 -13.85 7.39 -17.02
N SER A 6 -14.46 8.41 -17.62
CA SER A 6 -14.17 8.75 -19.02
C SER A 6 -12.70 9.13 -19.25
N ASN A 7 -12.03 9.67 -18.24
CA ASN A 7 -10.60 9.99 -18.29
C ASN A 7 -9.74 8.84 -17.78
N PHE A 8 -10.23 8.10 -16.78
CA PHE A 8 -9.60 6.89 -16.23
C PHE A 8 -10.21 5.63 -16.84
N TYR A 9 -10.28 5.57 -18.17
CA TYR A 9 -11.06 4.57 -18.91
C TYR A 9 -10.62 3.12 -18.63
N LEU A 10 -9.34 2.89 -18.34
CA LEU A 10 -8.84 1.55 -17.96
C LEU A 10 -9.58 0.98 -16.75
N LEU A 11 -10.01 1.83 -15.80
CA LEU A 11 -10.71 1.39 -14.59
C LEU A 11 -12.15 0.92 -14.86
N ALA A 12 -12.70 1.25 -16.04
CA ALA A 12 -14.00 0.78 -16.50
C ALA A 12 -13.92 -0.49 -17.37
N GLY A 13 -12.71 -1.02 -17.61
CA GLY A 13 -12.48 -2.22 -18.42
C GLY A 13 -12.51 -3.52 -17.62
N ARG A 14 -12.00 -4.59 -18.24
CA ARG A 14 -11.73 -5.90 -17.60
C ARG A 14 -10.32 -6.37 -17.91
N TYR A 15 -9.69 -7.03 -16.94
CA TYR A 15 -8.36 -7.60 -17.15
C TYR A 15 -8.47 -8.98 -17.83
N ASN A 16 -7.82 -9.11 -18.97
CA ASN A 16 -7.74 -10.34 -19.74
C ASN A 16 -6.45 -11.09 -19.37
N LYS A 17 -6.58 -12.20 -18.63
CA LYS A 17 -5.42 -13.00 -18.19
C LYS A 17 -4.67 -13.65 -19.33
N GLU A 18 -5.37 -14.13 -20.36
CA GLU A 18 -4.76 -14.82 -21.50
C GLU A 18 -3.90 -13.87 -22.33
N LYS A 19 -4.38 -12.64 -22.53
CA LYS A 19 -3.66 -11.59 -23.28
C LYS A 19 -2.74 -10.75 -22.39
N GLN A 20 -2.85 -10.87 -21.07
CA GLN A 20 -2.21 -10.02 -20.06
C GLN A 20 -2.44 -8.51 -20.31
N GLN A 21 -3.65 -8.15 -20.70
CA GLN A 21 -4.02 -6.80 -21.14
C GLN A 21 -5.37 -6.38 -20.56
N VAL A 22 -5.63 -5.07 -20.55
CA VAL A 22 -6.95 -4.53 -20.19
C VAL A 22 -7.81 -4.41 -21.44
N ASP A 23 -8.91 -5.15 -21.46
CA ASP A 23 -9.97 -4.96 -22.45
C ASP A 23 -10.78 -3.70 -22.06
N CYS A 24 -10.57 -2.60 -22.80
CA CYS A 24 -11.25 -1.32 -22.61
C CYS A 24 -12.66 -1.36 -23.23
N ASN A 25 -13.53 -2.18 -22.65
CA ASN A 25 -14.85 -2.52 -23.20
C ASN A 25 -16.01 -1.77 -22.53
N ASP A 26 -15.71 -0.74 -21.73
CA ASP A 26 -16.67 0.12 -21.04
C ASP A 26 -17.74 -0.64 -20.21
N GLN A 27 -17.41 -1.83 -19.70
CA GLN A 27 -18.29 -2.57 -18.78
C GLN A 27 -18.49 -1.87 -17.43
N GLY A 28 -17.73 -0.80 -17.17
CA GLY A 28 -17.87 0.06 -16.01
C GLY A 28 -17.15 -0.48 -14.77
N ALA A 29 -16.96 0.43 -13.81
CA ALA A 29 -16.58 0.10 -12.44
C ALA A 29 -17.81 -0.39 -11.65
N LEU A 30 -17.61 -1.29 -10.70
CA LEU A 30 -18.67 -1.62 -9.75
C LEU A 30 -18.86 -0.46 -8.78
N PHE A 31 -20.09 -0.01 -8.60
CA PHE A 31 -20.44 1.02 -7.63
C PHE A 31 -21.65 0.57 -6.83
N SER A 32 -21.48 0.44 -5.52
CA SER A 32 -22.52 -0.01 -4.59
C SER A 32 -22.68 0.96 -3.42
N THR A 33 -23.79 0.84 -2.72
CA THR A 33 -24.06 1.56 -1.48
C THR A 33 -24.60 0.60 -0.44
N ALA A 34 -24.15 0.72 0.80
CA ALA A 34 -24.64 -0.08 1.93
C ALA A 34 -25.01 0.81 3.12
N GLN A 35 -25.95 0.35 3.94
CA GLN A 35 -26.23 0.92 5.26
C GLN A 35 -25.50 0.07 6.31
N VAL A 36 -24.92 0.75 7.29
CA VAL A 36 -24.22 0.13 8.41
C VAL A 36 -24.97 0.47 9.69
N ASP A 37 -25.51 -0.54 10.35
CA ASP A 37 -26.39 -0.41 11.52
C ASP A 37 -25.62 -0.11 12.83
N VAL A 38 -24.53 0.66 12.74
CA VAL A 38 -23.77 1.18 13.88
C VAL A 38 -23.34 2.63 13.64
N ASP A 39 -22.93 3.33 14.69
CA ASP A 39 -22.32 4.64 14.59
C ASP A 39 -20.84 4.55 14.22
N LEU A 40 -20.40 5.33 13.23
CA LEU A 40 -18.99 5.40 12.81
C LEU A 40 -18.07 5.76 13.98
N SER A 41 -18.53 6.61 14.91
CA SER A 41 -17.74 7.01 16.08
C SER A 41 -17.39 5.84 17.00
N LEU A 42 -18.24 4.81 17.06
CA LEU A 42 -17.95 3.60 17.81
C LEU A 42 -16.84 2.83 17.11
N THR A 43 -16.94 2.65 15.79
CA THR A 43 -15.91 2.04 14.94
C THR A 43 -14.56 2.74 15.09
N LEU A 44 -14.51 4.09 15.03
CA LEU A 44 -13.25 4.84 15.15
C LEU A 44 -12.63 4.81 16.56
N ARG A 45 -13.44 4.68 17.62
CA ARG A 45 -12.97 4.65 19.02
C ARG A 45 -12.63 3.25 19.50
N SER A 46 -13.32 2.24 18.97
CA SER A 46 -13.04 0.85 19.27
C SER A 46 -11.79 0.39 18.54
N HIS A 47 -11.04 -0.54 19.14
CA HIS A 47 -10.00 -1.28 18.43
C HIS A 47 -10.69 -2.21 17.43
N VAL A 48 -11.01 -1.70 16.24
CA VAL A 48 -11.67 -2.49 15.20
C VAL A 48 -10.70 -3.56 14.74
N ASP A 49 -11.14 -4.81 14.87
CA ASP A 49 -10.45 -5.92 14.22
C ASP A 49 -10.41 -5.62 12.72
N PRO A 50 -9.22 -5.49 12.12
CA PRO A 50 -9.09 -5.18 10.72
C PRO A 50 -9.86 -6.13 9.78
N GLN A 51 -10.10 -7.37 10.20
CA GLN A 51 -10.92 -8.32 9.44
C GLN A 51 -12.37 -7.87 9.31
N GLN A 52 -12.89 -7.11 10.28
CA GLN A 52 -14.23 -6.54 10.21
C GLN A 52 -14.34 -5.45 9.15
N LEU A 53 -13.25 -4.75 8.82
CA LEU A 53 -13.23 -3.75 7.75
C LEU A 53 -13.50 -4.37 6.37
N ASN A 54 -13.22 -5.66 6.20
CA ASN A 54 -13.50 -6.39 4.96
C ASN A 54 -15.00 -6.42 4.64
N GLN A 55 -15.88 -6.28 5.63
CA GLN A 55 -17.33 -6.23 5.44
C GLN A 55 -17.79 -4.94 4.74
N LEU A 56 -16.95 -3.90 4.72
CA LEU A 56 -17.25 -2.63 4.05
C LEU A 56 -16.91 -2.66 2.56
N LEU A 57 -16.25 -3.71 2.07
CA LEU A 57 -15.77 -3.82 0.70
C LEU A 57 -16.91 -4.17 -0.28
N PRO A 58 -16.84 -3.65 -1.53
CA PRO A 58 -17.83 -3.94 -2.58
C PRO A 58 -17.77 -5.37 -3.13
N VAL A 59 -16.64 -6.07 -2.91
CA VAL A 59 -16.39 -7.40 -3.47
C VAL A 59 -15.79 -8.29 -2.39
N ASP A 60 -16.15 -9.56 -2.42
CA ASP A 60 -15.40 -10.57 -1.68
C ASP A 60 -13.99 -10.60 -2.25
N LEU A 61 -13.04 -10.36 -1.36
CA LEU A 61 -11.63 -10.45 -1.64
C LEU A 61 -11.31 -11.82 -2.29
N ALA A 62 -11.85 -12.95 -1.83
CA ALA A 62 -11.59 -14.25 -2.46
C ALA A 62 -12.08 -14.42 -3.91
N ALA A 63 -12.94 -13.53 -4.40
CA ALA A 63 -13.45 -13.57 -5.77
C ALA A 63 -12.64 -12.70 -6.77
N VAL A 64 -11.48 -12.18 -6.34
CA VAL A 64 -10.59 -11.35 -7.15
C VAL A 64 -10.07 -12.14 -8.37
N ASP A 65 -9.84 -11.42 -9.47
CA ASP A 65 -9.30 -11.96 -10.73
C ASP A 65 -10.20 -12.95 -11.51
N GLY A 66 -11.52 -12.97 -11.25
CA GLY A 66 -12.48 -13.60 -12.18
C GLY A 66 -12.49 -12.90 -13.56
N PRO A 67 -12.81 -13.59 -14.67
CA PRO A 67 -12.83 -13.00 -16.02
C PRO A 67 -13.84 -11.84 -16.17
N THR A 68 -14.84 -11.78 -15.30
CA THR A 68 -15.85 -10.70 -15.24
C THR A 68 -15.59 -9.70 -14.11
N HIS A 69 -14.53 -9.89 -13.32
CA HIS A 69 -14.23 -9.08 -12.15
C HIS A 69 -13.85 -7.65 -12.58
N PRO A 70 -14.47 -6.61 -11.99
CA PRO A 70 -14.20 -5.24 -12.37
C PRO A 70 -12.77 -4.82 -12.00
N ILE A 71 -12.14 -3.97 -12.81
CA ILE A 71 -10.82 -3.42 -12.46
C ILE A 71 -10.93 -2.50 -11.24
N LEU A 72 -12.02 -1.74 -11.12
CA LEU A 72 -12.32 -0.88 -9.99
C LEU A 72 -13.72 -1.22 -9.43
N ALA A 73 -13.78 -1.37 -8.13
CA ALA A 73 -15.02 -1.48 -7.38
C ALA A 73 -15.02 -0.46 -6.23
N VAL A 74 -16.13 0.22 -6.01
CA VAL A 74 -16.30 1.22 -4.94
C VAL A 74 -17.62 0.98 -4.21
N GLN A 75 -17.58 0.98 -2.89
CA GLN A 75 -18.75 0.96 -2.02
C GLN A 75 -18.81 2.21 -1.15
N ILE A 76 -19.98 2.85 -1.10
CA ILE A 76 -20.28 3.90 -0.13
C ILE A 76 -21.09 3.30 1.02
N ASN A 77 -20.50 3.25 2.20
CA ASN A 77 -21.12 2.74 3.41
C ASN A 77 -21.62 3.91 4.25
N ARG A 78 -22.93 3.99 4.50
CA ARG A 78 -23.55 5.04 5.32
C ARG A 78 -23.87 4.50 6.72
N PHE A 79 -23.40 5.19 7.74
CA PHE A 79 -23.59 4.84 9.14
C PHE A 79 -24.81 5.58 9.73
N LEU A 80 -25.37 5.06 10.83
CA LEU A 80 -26.55 5.64 11.49
C LEU A 80 -26.35 7.10 11.93
N CYS A 81 -25.15 7.44 12.41
CA CYS A 81 -24.76 8.81 12.76
C CYS A 81 -24.61 9.76 11.55
N GLY A 82 -24.85 9.29 10.33
CA GLY A 82 -24.66 10.04 9.09
C GLY A 82 -23.22 10.03 8.56
N GLY A 83 -22.28 9.41 9.29
CA GLY A 83 -20.91 9.18 8.84
C GLY A 83 -20.84 8.31 7.59
N LEU A 84 -19.74 8.42 6.84
CA LEU A 84 -19.51 7.70 5.59
C LEU A 84 -18.18 6.96 5.63
N ALA A 85 -18.14 5.75 5.09
CA ALA A 85 -16.90 5.09 4.70
C ALA A 85 -16.93 4.78 3.21
N ILE A 86 -15.91 5.23 2.48
CA ILE A 86 -15.69 4.92 1.07
C ILE A 86 -14.70 3.77 1.01
N ALA A 87 -15.16 2.60 0.62
CA ALA A 87 -14.30 1.43 0.45
C ALA A 87 -14.08 1.19 -1.04
N ALA A 88 -12.86 0.86 -1.44
CA ALA A 88 -12.56 0.62 -2.84
C ALA A 88 -11.55 -0.51 -3.03
N CYS A 89 -11.80 -1.32 -4.05
CA CYS A 89 -10.92 -2.39 -4.49
C CYS A 89 -10.46 -2.09 -5.91
N VAL A 90 -9.17 -2.30 -6.18
CA VAL A 90 -8.59 -2.17 -7.51
C VAL A 90 -7.71 -3.36 -7.84
N SER A 91 -7.68 -3.78 -9.10
CA SER A 91 -6.75 -4.82 -9.54
C SER A 91 -5.30 -4.30 -9.53
N HIS A 92 -4.48 -4.89 -8.65
CA HIS A 92 -3.05 -4.56 -8.54
C HIS A 92 -2.23 -4.95 -9.79
N ARG A 93 -2.82 -5.74 -10.71
CA ARG A 93 -2.23 -6.03 -12.03
C ARG A 93 -2.20 -4.80 -12.94
N VAL A 94 -3.09 -3.84 -12.69
CA VAL A 94 -3.29 -2.66 -13.55
C VAL A 94 -2.82 -1.38 -12.85
N VAL A 95 -3.00 -1.32 -11.53
CA VAL A 95 -2.86 -0.08 -10.75
C VAL A 95 -1.94 -0.33 -9.56
N ASP A 96 -0.89 0.48 -9.43
CA ASP A 96 -0.09 0.58 -8.21
C ASP A 96 -0.70 1.62 -7.25
N THR A 97 -0.18 1.69 -6.02
CA THR A 97 -0.65 2.65 -5.02
C THR A 97 -0.64 4.09 -5.52
N ALA A 98 0.43 4.52 -6.20
CA ALA A 98 0.53 5.89 -6.68
C ALA A 98 -0.57 6.22 -7.72
N SER A 99 -0.83 5.31 -8.64
CA SER A 99 -1.89 5.43 -9.64
C SER A 99 -3.28 5.39 -8.99
N PHE A 100 -3.46 4.61 -7.93
CA PHE A 100 -4.70 4.53 -7.15
C PHE A 100 -4.99 5.86 -6.43
N SER A 101 -4.02 6.40 -5.68
CA SER A 101 -4.19 7.70 -4.99
C SER A 101 -4.35 8.86 -5.98
N LEU A 102 -3.71 8.81 -7.16
CA LEU A 102 -3.94 9.77 -8.24
C LEU A 102 -5.40 9.77 -8.69
N PHE A 103 -5.99 8.58 -8.87
CA PHE A 103 -7.40 8.44 -9.22
C PHE A 103 -8.32 9.03 -8.16
N PHE A 104 -8.10 8.71 -6.88
CA PHE A 104 -8.90 9.26 -5.78
C PHE A 104 -8.79 10.78 -5.68
N THR A 105 -7.58 11.32 -5.81
CA THR A 105 -7.34 12.77 -5.82
C THR A 105 -8.07 13.43 -7.00
N ALA A 106 -7.99 12.84 -8.19
CA ALA A 106 -8.68 13.34 -9.38
C ALA A 106 -10.21 13.26 -9.22
N TRP A 107 -10.73 12.18 -8.64
CA TRP A 107 -12.15 12.01 -8.40
C TRP A 107 -12.67 13.01 -7.37
N ALA A 108 -12.01 13.15 -6.23
CA ALA A 108 -12.33 14.12 -5.17
C ALA A 108 -12.32 15.56 -5.71
N THR A 109 -11.26 15.94 -6.43
CA THR A 109 -11.15 17.27 -7.06
C THR A 109 -12.28 17.52 -8.05
N THR A 110 -12.59 16.52 -8.90
CA THR A 110 -13.67 16.64 -9.90
C THR A 110 -15.04 16.79 -9.25
N ALA A 111 -15.26 16.20 -8.08
CA ALA A 111 -16.50 16.35 -7.33
C ALA A 111 -16.71 17.80 -6.85
N HIS A 112 -15.64 18.49 -6.45
CA HIS A 112 -15.69 19.91 -6.04
C HIS A 112 -15.82 20.88 -7.21
N THR A 113 -15.09 20.66 -8.29
CA THR A 113 -14.98 21.62 -9.40
C THR A 113 -16.13 21.58 -10.39
N THR A 114 -17.28 20.99 -10.00
CA THR A 114 -18.43 20.74 -10.90
C THR A 114 -18.00 20.07 -12.20
N GLY A 115 -17.09 19.10 -12.11
CA GLY A 115 -16.66 18.30 -13.25
C GLY A 115 -15.46 18.82 -14.04
N LYS A 116 -14.77 19.90 -13.60
CA LYS A 116 -13.53 20.31 -14.26
C LYS A 116 -12.39 19.35 -13.90
N LEU A 117 -11.95 18.59 -14.88
CA LEU A 117 -10.80 17.70 -14.75
C LEU A 117 -9.51 18.52 -14.60
N LEU A 118 -8.88 18.45 -13.43
CA LEU A 118 -7.59 19.11 -13.16
C LEU A 118 -6.41 18.14 -13.19
N ILE A 119 -6.67 16.84 -13.04
CA ILE A 119 -5.67 15.79 -12.95
C ILE A 119 -5.97 14.78 -14.06
N GLN A 120 -5.00 14.56 -14.96
CA GLN A 120 -5.14 13.61 -16.06
C GLN A 120 -4.23 12.41 -15.85
N PRO A 121 -4.74 11.17 -16.04
CA PRO A 121 -3.88 10.01 -16.08
C PRO A 121 -3.09 9.99 -17.39
N TYR A 122 -1.93 9.34 -17.35
CA TYR A 122 -1.12 9.10 -18.53
C TYR A 122 -1.02 7.58 -18.75
N PHE A 123 -1.72 7.09 -19.75
CA PHE A 123 -1.78 5.66 -20.08
C PHE A 123 -0.93 5.28 -21.29
N ASP A 124 -0.61 6.24 -22.16
CA ASP A 124 0.17 5.97 -23.36
C ASP A 124 1.62 5.60 -23.01
N HIS A 125 2.20 4.72 -23.81
CA HIS A 125 3.63 4.35 -23.82
C HIS A 125 4.17 3.39 -22.74
N ARG A 126 3.40 2.94 -21.73
CA ARG A 126 3.94 1.99 -20.71
C ARG A 126 4.51 0.69 -21.32
N SER A 127 3.81 0.09 -22.29
CA SER A 127 4.29 -1.11 -23.00
C SER A 127 5.51 -0.85 -23.88
N SER A 128 5.78 0.41 -24.24
CA SER A 128 6.97 0.77 -25.04
C SER A 128 8.22 0.93 -24.18
N TYR A 129 8.05 1.26 -22.89
CA TYR A 129 9.14 1.37 -21.91
C TYR A 129 9.46 0.02 -21.27
N PHE A 130 8.42 -0.78 -20.96
CA PHE A 130 8.53 -2.09 -20.31
C PHE A 130 7.69 -3.12 -21.08
N PRO A 131 8.24 -3.75 -22.12
CA PRO A 131 7.52 -4.77 -22.88
C PRO A 131 7.27 -6.01 -22.02
N ALA A 132 6.05 -6.55 -22.10
CA ALA A 132 5.65 -7.75 -21.37
C ALA A 132 6.16 -9.04 -22.04
N GLU A 133 7.45 -9.10 -22.35
CA GLU A 133 8.08 -10.27 -22.99
C GLU A 133 8.73 -11.17 -21.95
N ASN A 134 8.47 -12.48 -22.04
CA ASN A 134 9.12 -13.52 -21.22
C ASN A 134 8.96 -13.38 -19.70
N LEU A 135 7.90 -12.71 -19.23
CA LEU A 135 7.59 -12.68 -17.81
C LEU A 135 7.16 -14.08 -17.34
N PRO A 136 7.69 -14.58 -16.22
CA PRO A 136 7.24 -15.86 -15.67
C PRO A 136 5.75 -15.77 -15.32
N PRO A 137 5.00 -16.87 -15.43
CA PRO A 137 3.62 -16.91 -14.95
C PRO A 137 3.57 -16.52 -13.47
N HIS A 138 2.51 -15.82 -13.08
CA HIS A 138 2.24 -15.57 -11.67
C HIS A 138 1.99 -16.92 -10.97
N ASP A 139 2.77 -17.20 -9.95
CA ASP A 139 2.69 -18.41 -9.15
C ASP A 139 2.21 -17.96 -7.77
N ASP A 140 0.91 -18.15 -7.52
CA ASP A 140 0.32 -18.01 -6.20
C ASP A 140 0.91 -19.14 -5.35
N GLY A 141 1.71 -18.79 -4.35
CA GLY A 141 2.41 -19.77 -3.54
C GLY A 141 1.45 -20.62 -2.71
N PRO A 142 1.96 -21.50 -1.85
CA PRO A 142 1.11 -22.17 -0.89
C PRO A 142 0.49 -21.14 0.07
N HIS A 143 -0.81 -21.25 0.31
CA HIS A 143 -1.48 -20.44 1.31
C HIS A 143 -0.92 -20.73 2.71
N GLU A 144 -0.26 -19.74 3.30
CA GLU A 144 0.27 -19.79 4.65
C GLU A 144 -0.61 -18.98 5.61
N ASN A 145 -0.67 -19.40 6.87
CA ASN A 145 -1.37 -18.64 7.91
C ASN A 145 -0.53 -17.41 8.32
N ILE A 146 -0.87 -16.25 7.75
CA ILE A 146 -0.22 -14.96 8.04
C ILE A 146 -0.96 -14.24 9.17
N ILE A 147 -0.18 -13.69 10.10
CA ILE A 147 -0.65 -12.83 11.18
C ILE A 147 -0.50 -11.39 10.75
N THR A 148 -1.58 -10.62 10.93
CA THR A 148 -1.56 -9.17 10.72
C THR A 148 -1.65 -8.47 12.05
N GLU A 149 -0.70 -7.57 12.29
CA GLU A 149 -0.72 -6.68 13.45
C GLU A 149 -0.46 -5.24 13.04
N ARG A 150 -1.03 -4.33 13.83
CA ARG A 150 -1.00 -2.90 13.57
C ARG A 150 -0.23 -2.20 14.69
N TYR A 151 0.79 -1.44 14.30
CA TYR A 151 1.70 -0.73 15.19
C TYR A 151 1.63 0.77 14.90
N ILE A 152 1.33 1.57 15.91
CA ILE A 152 1.19 3.04 15.75
C ILE A 152 2.40 3.72 16.35
N PHE A 153 3.14 4.45 15.52
CA PHE A 153 4.27 5.29 15.88
C PHE A 153 3.85 6.75 15.82
N ASP A 154 3.62 7.37 16.98
CA ASP A 154 3.29 8.79 17.04
C ASP A 154 4.47 9.69 16.63
N ASN A 155 4.20 10.98 16.43
CA ASN A 155 5.21 11.97 16.08
C ASN A 155 6.41 12.01 17.04
N LYS A 156 6.19 11.75 18.34
CA LYS A 156 7.27 11.72 19.34
C LYS A 156 8.17 10.50 19.12
N ALA A 157 7.60 9.34 18.83
CA ALA A 157 8.34 8.13 18.47
C ALA A 157 9.15 8.34 17.17
N ILE A 158 8.52 8.90 16.12
CA ILE A 158 9.20 9.22 14.86
C ILE A 158 10.37 10.20 15.07
N LYS A 159 10.16 11.28 15.82
CA LYS A 159 11.24 12.24 16.15
C LYS A 159 12.39 11.58 16.89
N LYS A 160 12.10 10.70 17.85
CA LYS A 160 13.12 9.95 18.61
C LYS A 160 13.95 9.04 17.69
N LEU A 161 13.30 8.35 16.75
CA LEU A 161 13.97 7.53 15.73
C LEU A 161 14.87 8.38 14.81
N CYS A 162 14.36 9.50 14.31
CA CYS A 162 15.12 10.42 13.46
C CYS A 162 16.35 10.97 14.19
N GLN A 163 16.22 11.37 15.47
CA GLN A 163 17.34 11.86 16.26
C GLN A 163 18.46 10.82 16.40
N ARG A 164 18.11 9.55 16.67
CA ARG A 164 19.10 8.46 16.76
C ARG A 164 19.86 8.26 15.45
N LEU A 165 19.15 8.29 14.32
CA LEU A 165 19.77 8.20 12.99
C LEU A 165 20.71 9.37 12.71
N THR A 166 20.32 10.59 13.08
CA THR A 166 21.17 11.78 12.92
C THR A 166 22.42 11.70 13.77
N SER A 167 22.31 11.34 15.05
CA SER A 167 23.46 11.18 15.94
C SER A 167 24.46 10.14 15.41
N PHE A 168 23.97 9.04 14.85
CA PHE A 168 24.83 8.03 14.24
C PHE A 168 25.56 8.53 12.98
N LEU A 169 24.87 9.24 12.09
CA LEU A 169 25.50 9.78 10.88
C LEU A 169 26.59 10.79 11.20
N VAL A 170 26.45 11.55 12.29
CA VAL A 170 27.50 12.46 12.77
C VAL A 170 28.72 11.66 13.26
N ILE A 171 28.51 10.63 14.09
CA ILE A 171 29.60 9.79 14.61
C ILE A 171 30.32 9.04 13.46
N ALA A 172 29.56 8.49 12.51
CA ALA A 172 30.13 7.78 11.35
C ALA A 172 30.86 8.71 10.35
N ALA A 173 30.58 10.01 10.37
CA ALA A 173 31.34 11.00 9.61
C ALA A 173 32.63 11.43 10.33
N GLU A 174 32.71 11.22 11.64
CA GLU A 174 33.87 11.52 12.48
C GLU A 174 34.85 10.34 12.58
N ASP A 175 34.37 9.09 12.45
CA ASP A 175 35.20 7.88 12.45
C ASP A 175 35.33 7.25 11.04
N THR A 176 36.51 7.35 10.42
CA THR A 176 36.87 6.53 9.25
C THR A 176 37.45 5.18 9.68
N ALA A 177 36.74 4.11 9.27
CA ALA A 177 37.14 2.71 9.13
C ALA A 177 37.42 1.87 10.40
N ALA A 178 36.61 0.82 10.60
CA ALA A 178 37.04 -0.59 10.68
C ALA A 178 35.84 -1.49 10.96
N ASP A 179 35.82 -2.63 10.25
CA ASP A 179 34.93 -3.78 10.32
C ASP A 179 34.09 -3.98 11.59
N ALA A 180 32.79 -4.19 11.38
CA ALA A 180 31.91 -4.82 12.36
C ALA A 180 31.12 -5.95 11.68
N GLU A 181 31.46 -7.18 12.06
CA GLU A 181 30.61 -8.36 11.89
C GLU A 181 29.23 -8.08 12.48
N GLY A 182 28.19 -8.31 11.68
CA GLY A 182 26.78 -8.05 12.01
C GLY A 182 26.30 -6.71 11.43
N GLU A 183 25.45 -6.76 10.40
CA GLU A 183 24.88 -5.57 9.78
C GLU A 183 24.24 -4.64 10.84
N ASN A 184 24.90 -3.52 11.15
CA ASN A 184 24.36 -2.52 12.05
C ASN A 184 23.08 -1.94 11.41
N PHE A 185 21.94 -2.03 12.10
CA PHE A 185 20.65 -1.47 11.68
C PHE A 185 20.78 -0.06 11.08
N LEU A 186 21.69 0.75 11.61
CA LEU A 186 21.93 2.12 11.15
C LEU A 186 22.64 2.16 9.79
N ALA A 187 23.55 1.23 9.51
CA ALA A 187 24.15 1.05 8.19
C ALA A 187 23.10 0.57 7.17
N LEU A 188 22.20 -0.34 7.56
CA LEU A 188 21.07 -0.75 6.72
C LEU A 188 20.15 0.44 6.42
N ALA A 189 19.76 1.22 7.44
CA ALA A 189 18.93 2.41 7.26
C ALA A 189 19.60 3.44 6.32
N SER A 190 20.92 3.63 6.43
CA SER A 190 21.69 4.49 5.54
C SER A 190 21.68 3.99 4.09
N ARG A 191 21.90 2.68 3.88
CA ARG A 191 21.83 2.04 2.56
C ARG A 191 20.45 2.17 1.93
N ILE A 192 19.38 1.92 2.69
CA ILE A 192 17.99 2.10 2.24
C ILE A 192 17.77 3.54 1.82
N ARG A 193 18.12 4.52 2.67
CA ARG A 193 17.98 5.95 2.35
C ARG A 193 18.73 6.33 1.08
N HIS A 194 19.98 5.89 0.95
CA HIS A 194 20.79 6.17 -0.23
C HIS A 194 20.15 5.58 -1.49
N ALA A 195 19.72 4.31 -1.44
CA ALA A 195 19.03 3.65 -2.54
C ALA A 195 17.73 4.37 -2.92
N THR A 196 16.92 4.81 -1.96
CA THR A 196 15.69 5.58 -2.22
C THR A 196 16.00 6.91 -2.92
N VAL A 197 16.97 7.68 -2.42
CA VAL A 197 17.37 8.95 -3.04
C VAL A 197 17.89 8.74 -4.46
N GLN A 198 18.68 7.69 -4.66
CA GLN A 198 19.23 7.36 -5.97
C GLN A 198 18.12 6.93 -6.94
N GLY A 199 17.17 6.10 -6.50
CA GLY A 199 16.00 5.72 -7.29
C GLY A 199 15.19 6.93 -7.77
N VAL A 200 14.97 7.93 -6.90
CA VAL A 200 14.27 9.19 -7.27
C VAL A 200 15.05 9.97 -8.32
N ARG A 201 16.38 10.06 -8.20
CA ARG A 201 17.24 10.74 -9.19
C ARG A 201 17.20 10.03 -10.54
N ASP A 202 17.13 8.70 -10.50
CA ASP A 202 17.15 7.85 -11.68
C ASP A 202 15.78 7.75 -12.38
N CYS A 203 14.67 8.22 -11.78
CA CYS A 203 13.32 8.16 -12.37
C CYS A 203 13.26 8.71 -13.81
N ALA A 204 13.92 9.85 -14.08
CA ALA A 204 13.94 10.42 -15.42
C ALA A 204 14.73 9.57 -16.42
N ARG A 205 15.77 8.86 -15.94
CA ARG A 205 16.58 7.94 -16.73
C ARG A 205 15.82 6.65 -17.03
N VAL A 206 15.10 6.11 -16.05
CA VAL A 206 14.26 4.90 -16.18
C VAL A 206 13.34 4.98 -17.40
N LEU A 207 12.77 6.14 -17.68
CA LEU A 207 11.86 6.35 -18.81
C LEU A 207 12.57 6.62 -20.15
N ARG A 208 13.85 7.01 -20.14
CA ARG A 208 14.63 7.35 -21.35
C ARG A 208 15.52 6.20 -21.83
N ASP A 209 16.05 5.43 -20.88
CA ASP A 209 16.98 4.33 -21.08
C ASP A 209 16.25 3.02 -20.78
N LYS A 210 15.74 2.38 -21.84
CA LYS A 210 14.87 1.20 -21.72
C LYS A 210 15.56 0.02 -21.03
N GLU A 211 16.84 -0.22 -21.33
CA GLU A 211 17.60 -1.30 -20.72
C GLU A 211 17.80 -1.05 -19.23
N PHE A 212 18.17 0.18 -18.86
CA PHE A 212 18.29 0.57 -17.46
C PHE A 212 16.95 0.47 -16.72
N GLY A 213 15.87 0.96 -17.34
CA GLY A 213 14.52 0.88 -16.76
C GLY A 213 14.06 -0.56 -16.55
N GLN A 214 14.19 -1.41 -17.57
CA GLN A 214 13.83 -2.84 -17.51
C GLN A 214 14.60 -3.53 -16.39
N LYS A 215 15.92 -3.32 -16.33
CA LYS A 215 16.76 -3.90 -15.28
C LYS A 215 16.34 -3.43 -13.88
N LEU A 216 16.11 -2.11 -13.73
CA LEU A 216 15.83 -1.52 -12.43
C LEU A 216 14.45 -1.92 -11.89
N LEU A 217 13.41 -1.88 -12.73
CA LEU A 217 12.02 -2.08 -12.29
C LEU A 217 11.53 -3.52 -12.45
N VAL A 218 11.98 -4.25 -13.47
CA VAL A 218 11.47 -5.59 -13.77
C VAL A 218 12.45 -6.66 -13.31
N ASP A 219 13.68 -6.67 -13.82
CA ASP A 219 14.62 -7.77 -13.56
C ASP A 219 15.00 -7.86 -12.08
N ASN A 220 15.25 -6.71 -11.44
CA ASN A 220 15.54 -6.67 -10.00
C ASN A 220 14.37 -7.19 -9.16
N PHE A 221 13.12 -6.85 -9.53
CA PHE A 221 11.93 -7.32 -8.83
C PHE A 221 11.76 -8.84 -9.01
N LEU A 222 11.90 -9.36 -10.23
CA LEU A 222 11.84 -10.80 -10.50
C LEU A 222 12.95 -11.57 -9.76
N ASN A 223 14.17 -11.03 -9.74
CA ASN A 223 15.28 -11.62 -9.00
C ASN A 223 15.03 -11.62 -7.49
N ALA A 224 14.49 -10.53 -6.95
CA ALA A 224 14.10 -10.44 -5.54
C ALA A 224 13.01 -11.46 -5.18
N ASN A 225 11.96 -11.57 -6.01
CA ASN A 225 10.91 -12.59 -5.86
C ASN A 225 11.47 -14.01 -5.90
N LYS A 226 12.39 -14.29 -6.83
CA LYS A 226 13.02 -15.62 -6.92
C LYS A 226 13.82 -15.94 -5.66
N LYS A 227 14.56 -14.97 -5.10
CA LYS A 227 15.31 -15.14 -3.85
C LYS A 227 14.39 -15.26 -2.63
N ALA A 228 13.25 -14.57 -2.62
CA ALA A 228 12.26 -14.69 -1.55
C ALA A 228 11.68 -16.11 -1.42
N LYS A 229 11.74 -16.92 -2.49
CA LYS A 229 11.34 -18.34 -2.48
C LYS A 229 12.43 -19.31 -2.00
N THR A 230 13.64 -18.82 -1.70
CA THR A 230 14.75 -19.65 -1.22
C THR A 230 14.98 -19.47 0.28
N ASP A 231 15.28 -20.54 0.99
CA ASP A 231 15.52 -20.49 2.45
C ASP A 231 16.81 -19.73 2.83
N ASP A 232 17.69 -19.48 1.86
CA ASP A 232 18.98 -18.79 2.06
C ASP A 232 18.84 -17.28 2.27
N CYS A 233 17.67 -16.69 2.02
CA CYS A 233 17.47 -15.25 2.06
C CYS A 233 16.11 -14.86 2.61
N LYS A 234 16.08 -14.20 3.78
CA LYS A 234 14.86 -13.57 4.30
C LYS A 234 14.64 -12.23 3.60
N MET A 235 13.51 -12.11 2.90
CA MET A 235 13.12 -10.89 2.21
C MET A 235 11.94 -10.25 2.94
N ILE A 236 12.04 -8.95 3.24
CA ILE A 236 10.94 -8.16 3.80
C ILE A 236 10.57 -7.07 2.80
N TRP A 237 9.30 -7.00 2.43
CA TRP A 237 8.76 -6.03 1.49
C TRP A 237 8.18 -4.84 2.25
N LEU A 238 8.61 -3.63 1.88
CA LEU A 238 8.12 -2.39 2.49
C LEU A 238 7.34 -1.59 1.46
N ALA A 239 6.12 -1.20 1.81
CA ALA A 239 5.30 -0.30 1.01
C ALA A 239 4.90 0.92 1.83
N ASP A 240 5.27 2.11 1.36
CA ASP A 240 4.97 3.38 2.04
C ASP A 240 3.85 4.13 1.32
N PHE A 241 2.72 4.28 2.00
CA PHE A 241 1.54 5.01 1.54
C PHE A 241 1.47 6.42 2.15
N SER A 242 2.35 6.76 3.11
CA SER A 242 2.30 8.00 3.89
C SER A 242 2.45 9.28 3.05
N LYS A 243 2.91 9.16 1.80
CA LYS A 243 3.23 10.31 0.93
C LYS A 243 2.18 10.59 -0.14
N PHE A 244 1.08 9.84 -0.18
CA PHE A 244 0.05 10.04 -1.20
C PHE A 244 -1.05 11.02 -0.82
N GLY A 245 -1.02 11.56 0.41
CA GLY A 245 -1.93 12.63 0.82
C GLY A 245 -3.37 12.17 1.00
N ASP A 246 -3.59 10.90 1.32
CA ASP A 246 -4.95 10.32 1.33
C ASP A 246 -5.86 11.02 2.38
N TYR A 247 -5.30 11.55 3.48
CA TYR A 247 -6.04 12.34 4.49
C TYR A 247 -6.45 13.74 4.01
N GLU A 248 -5.92 14.21 2.88
CA GLU A 248 -6.28 15.49 2.28
C GLU A 248 -7.44 15.35 1.27
N LEU A 249 -7.89 14.12 1.00
CA LEU A 249 -9.02 13.85 0.12
C LEU A 249 -10.31 14.42 0.71
N ASP A 250 -10.97 15.28 -0.07
CA ASP A 250 -12.27 15.86 0.27
C ASP A 250 -13.17 15.73 -0.96
N PHE A 251 -14.30 15.04 -0.80
CA PHE A 251 -15.29 14.80 -1.87
C PHE A 251 -16.46 15.79 -1.86
N GLY A 252 -16.41 16.83 -1.03
CA GLY A 252 -17.48 17.81 -0.82
C GLY A 252 -18.11 17.75 0.57
N PHE A 253 -17.70 16.79 1.40
CA PHE A 253 -18.25 16.54 2.73
C PHE A 253 -17.18 16.56 3.84
N GLY A 254 -16.01 17.12 3.54
CA GLY A 254 -14.89 17.20 4.48
C GLY A 254 -13.82 16.15 4.20
N LYS A 255 -12.71 16.29 4.93
CA LYS A 255 -11.56 15.40 4.86
C LYS A 255 -11.81 14.09 5.58
N SER A 256 -11.06 13.06 5.19
CA SER A 256 -11.09 11.75 5.85
C SER A 256 -10.66 11.85 7.31
N ASP A 257 -11.49 11.35 8.23
CA ASP A 257 -11.13 11.22 9.65
C ASP A 257 -10.15 10.07 9.89
N TRP A 258 -10.24 9.00 9.09
CA TRP A 258 -9.37 7.83 9.20
C TRP A 258 -9.23 7.12 7.85
N ILE A 259 -8.05 6.55 7.61
CA ILE A 259 -7.74 5.76 6.44
C ILE A 259 -7.16 4.45 6.92
N SER A 260 -7.69 3.37 6.37
CA SER A 260 -7.32 2.02 6.75
C SER A 260 -7.19 1.15 5.52
N LEU A 261 -6.44 0.07 5.67
CA LEU A 261 -6.35 -0.98 4.66
C LEU A 261 -7.21 -2.16 5.12
N PRO A 262 -8.05 -2.73 4.24
CA PRO A 262 -8.68 -4.00 4.55
C PRO A 262 -7.59 -5.06 4.76
N THR A 263 -7.76 -5.94 5.74
CA THR A 263 -6.79 -7.03 5.93
C THR A 263 -6.90 -8.02 4.77
N PRO A 264 -5.80 -8.25 4.03
CA PRO A 264 -5.78 -9.13 2.88
C PRO A 264 -5.55 -10.59 3.30
N THR A 265 -6.11 -11.03 4.43
CA THR A 265 -5.96 -12.42 4.91
C THR A 265 -6.48 -13.46 3.92
N MET A 266 -7.15 -13.06 2.83
CA MET A 266 -7.61 -13.97 1.77
C MET A 266 -7.10 -13.67 0.35
N VAL A 267 -6.35 -12.58 0.08
CA VAL A 267 -6.07 -12.18 -1.34
C VAL A 267 -4.65 -11.77 -1.64
N LEU A 268 -3.94 -11.24 -0.67
CA LEU A 268 -2.55 -10.90 -0.90
C LEU A 268 -1.77 -11.78 0.06
N GLU A 269 -1.06 -12.76 -0.49
CA GLU A 269 -0.07 -13.59 0.19
C GLU A 269 1.13 -12.71 0.60
N LEU A 270 0.87 -11.64 1.37
CA LEU A 270 1.83 -10.66 1.85
C LEU A 270 2.62 -11.27 3.00
N LYS A 271 3.24 -12.42 2.78
CA LYS A 271 4.25 -12.95 3.68
C LYS A 271 5.40 -11.96 3.73
N ASP A 272 5.86 -11.63 4.92
CA ASP A 272 7.02 -10.75 5.13
C ASP A 272 6.84 -9.37 4.51
N HIS A 273 5.68 -8.75 4.75
CA HIS A 273 5.38 -7.40 4.27
C HIS A 273 5.12 -6.44 5.43
N ILE A 274 5.49 -5.18 5.23
CA ILE A 274 5.12 -4.07 6.10
C ILE A 274 4.57 -2.95 5.23
N MET A 275 3.33 -2.56 5.50
CA MET A 275 2.67 -1.43 4.86
C MET A 275 2.61 -0.26 5.84
N MET A 276 3.01 0.92 5.42
CA MET A 276 3.06 2.12 6.27
C MET A 276 2.08 3.16 5.76
N LEU A 277 1.24 3.71 6.63
CA LEU A 277 0.31 4.80 6.37
C LEU A 277 0.54 5.93 7.36
N ASN A 278 -0.04 7.11 7.10
CA ASN A 278 -0.15 8.11 8.14
C ASN A 278 -1.12 7.63 9.23
N ASN A 279 -0.80 7.93 10.49
CA ASN A 279 -1.73 7.73 11.60
C ASN A 279 -2.95 8.66 11.49
N ILE A 280 -3.96 8.45 12.33
CA ILE A 280 -5.19 9.26 12.34
C ILE A 280 -4.95 10.76 12.57
N SER A 281 -3.87 11.11 13.28
CA SER A 281 -3.46 12.50 13.52
C SER A 281 -2.69 13.11 12.34
N ASN A 282 -2.40 12.32 11.30
CA ASN A 282 -1.60 12.67 10.14
C ASN A 282 -0.21 13.25 10.49
N ASP A 283 0.38 12.83 11.61
CA ASP A 283 1.66 13.35 12.14
C ASP A 283 2.65 12.24 12.55
N GLY A 284 2.24 10.99 12.42
CA GLY A 284 3.02 9.78 12.69
C GLY A 284 2.69 8.66 11.70
N ILE A 285 3.17 7.46 11.96
CA ILE A 285 3.02 6.31 11.06
C ILE A 285 2.20 5.20 11.72
N GLU A 286 1.25 4.66 10.97
CA GLU A 286 0.59 3.38 11.25
C GLU A 286 1.22 2.30 10.36
N ALA A 287 1.89 1.34 10.98
CA ALA A 287 2.54 0.22 10.29
C ALA A 287 1.71 -1.06 10.45
N TRP A 288 1.31 -1.62 9.32
CA TRP A 288 0.62 -2.90 9.21
C TRP A 288 1.64 -3.97 8.86
N VAL A 289 1.85 -4.90 9.77
CA VAL A 289 2.90 -5.92 9.71
C VAL A 289 2.28 -7.27 9.43
N PHE A 290 2.72 -7.91 8.35
CA PHE A 290 2.22 -9.18 7.85
C PHE A 290 3.34 -10.22 7.93
N LEU A 291 3.30 -11.09 8.93
CA LEU A 291 4.34 -12.08 9.21
C LEU A 291 3.73 -13.45 9.49
N GLN A 292 4.52 -14.50 9.28
CA GLN A 292 4.18 -15.81 9.84
C GLN A 292 4.16 -15.74 11.37
N GLU A 293 3.35 -16.58 12.02
CA GLU A 293 3.28 -16.65 13.50
C GLU A 293 4.66 -16.87 14.13
N SER A 294 5.50 -17.70 13.50
CA SER A 294 6.87 -17.99 13.96
C SER A 294 7.78 -16.77 14.00
N ASP A 295 7.55 -15.78 13.14
CA ASP A 295 8.31 -14.53 13.11
C ASP A 295 7.63 -13.45 13.96
N MET A 296 6.30 -13.40 13.93
CA MET A 296 5.50 -12.44 14.70
C MET A 296 5.74 -12.56 16.20
N GLN A 297 5.95 -13.77 16.73
CA GLN A 297 6.28 -13.96 18.16
C GLN A 297 7.58 -13.24 18.57
N PHE A 298 8.57 -13.12 17.67
CA PHE A 298 9.81 -12.37 17.94
C PHE A 298 9.57 -10.87 17.78
N PHE A 299 8.82 -10.48 16.74
CA PHE A 299 8.47 -9.09 16.49
C PHE A 299 7.71 -8.47 17.68
N ARG A 300 6.75 -9.21 18.26
CA ARG A 300 5.99 -8.81 19.46
C ARG A 300 6.87 -8.62 20.70
N GLN A 301 8.01 -9.29 20.78
CA GLN A 301 8.91 -9.23 21.94
C GLN A 301 9.99 -8.17 21.80
N ASP A 302 10.12 -7.55 20.63
CA ASP A 302 11.13 -6.53 20.41
C ASP A 302 10.88 -5.30 21.30
N LYS A 303 11.86 -5.01 22.16
CA LYS A 303 11.72 -3.96 23.17
C LYS A 303 11.63 -2.57 22.55
N GLU A 304 12.26 -2.35 21.41
CA GLU A 304 12.26 -1.04 20.75
C GLU A 304 10.93 -0.79 20.05
N ILE A 305 10.41 -1.79 19.32
CA ILE A 305 9.07 -1.76 18.73
C ILE A 305 8.03 -1.55 19.83
N LEU A 306 8.06 -2.35 20.90
CA LEU A 306 7.15 -2.17 22.03
C LEU A 306 7.27 -0.76 22.62
N LEU A 307 8.48 -0.26 22.90
CA LEU A 307 8.66 1.05 23.52
C LEU A 307 8.20 2.21 22.63
N LEU A 308 8.36 2.09 21.30
CA LEU A 308 8.00 3.14 20.35
C LEU A 308 6.55 3.07 19.87
N SER A 309 5.91 1.90 19.95
CA SER A 309 4.51 1.67 19.59
C SER A 309 3.55 1.59 20.79
N ALA A 310 4.08 1.49 22.02
CA ALA A 310 3.34 1.32 23.28
C ALA A 310 2.35 2.45 23.59
N SER A 311 2.42 3.57 22.88
CA SER A 311 1.39 4.61 22.99
C SER A 311 -0.01 4.08 22.59
N ASN A 312 -0.13 3.02 21.77
CA ASN A 312 -1.41 2.46 21.28
C ASN A 312 -1.29 1.01 20.75
N LEU A 313 -0.82 0.05 21.55
CA LEU A 313 -0.77 -1.36 21.13
C LEU A 313 -2.18 -1.97 21.04
N SER A 314 -2.66 -2.22 19.82
CA SER A 314 -3.79 -3.12 19.56
C SER A 314 -3.25 -4.52 19.26
N VAL A 315 -3.09 -5.35 20.28
CA VAL A 315 -2.82 -6.79 20.09
C VAL A 315 -4.16 -7.45 19.76
N PHE A 316 -4.35 -7.85 18.50
CA PHE A 316 -5.51 -8.63 18.09
C PHE A 316 -5.23 -10.10 18.38
N SER A 317 -5.63 -10.57 19.56
CA SER A 317 -5.71 -12.01 19.83
C SER A 317 -7.03 -12.56 19.28
N ARG A 318 -6.95 -13.57 18.41
CA ARG A 318 -8.11 -14.35 17.93
C ARG A 318 -9.02 -14.75 19.11
N ILE A 319 -10.33 -14.55 18.96
CA ILE A 319 -11.35 -15.36 19.64
C ILE A 319 -11.76 -16.46 18.67
#